data_AF-A0A958QVR1-F1
#
_entry.id   AF-A0A958QVR1-F1
#
_cell.length_a   1.000
_cell.length_b   1.000
_cell.length_c   1.000
_cell.angle_alpha   90.00
_cell.angle_beta   90.00
_cell.angle_gamma   90.00
#
_symmetry.space_group_name_H-M   'P 1'
#
loop_
_entity.id
_entity.type
_entity.pdbx_description
1 polymer ?
#
loop_
_entity_poly.entity_id
_entity_poly.type
_entity_poly.pdbx_seq_one_letter_code
_entity_poly.pdbx_strand_id
1 'polypeptide(L)'
;MGLANGLLSLSEEQMTSAGSAIIIERELRFYVPFEKLVSHVTLEALPTQLVEQHFFSKPAQSLLAVLVQHSTQNLTVPSGTRITQARIRRITSGETVACSLQLKGRLPSLAQEERIEFGVPIENELFHSLRDCADAGTVTKRRYFERGHVFAPDGNELAVRAEIDVALGSDGEPVRDLAGRQFVTVDVELDTAEHLMHLRAGRHTFGYLQHAVELTRIDKPLRKALSVQRLARKGLDKRATKVLDQLEEHLRSQSR
;
A
#
# COMPACT_ATOMS: atom_id res chain seq x y z
N MET A 1 -2.50 -4.77 -33.57
CA MET A 1 -1.20 -4.65 -32.88
C MET A 1 -1.02 -3.21 -32.46
N GLY A 2 -0.89 -2.92 -31.16
CA GLY A 2 -0.57 -1.56 -30.71
C GLY A 2 -1.03 -1.25 -29.28
N LEU A 3 -0.19 -1.61 -28.30
CA LEU A 3 0.10 -0.88 -27.06
C LEU A 3 -1.08 -0.54 -26.12
N ALA A 4 -1.39 -1.46 -25.19
CA ALA A 4 -1.92 -1.08 -23.89
C ALA A 4 -0.75 -1.15 -22.89
N ASN A 5 -0.12 0.02 -22.68
CA ASN A 5 0.90 0.23 -21.68
C ASN A 5 0.32 -0.10 -20.29
N GLY A 6 0.96 -1.05 -19.61
CA GLY A 6 0.73 -1.27 -18.18
C GLY A 6 1.03 0.01 -17.43
N LEU A 7 0.00 0.57 -16.78
CA LEU A 7 0.14 1.59 -15.77
C LEU A 7 0.64 0.89 -14.51
N LEU A 8 1.92 0.53 -14.54
CA LEU A 8 2.69 0.25 -13.34
C LEU A 8 2.52 1.45 -12.39
N SER A 9 2.30 1.20 -11.09
CA SER A 9 2.85 2.07 -10.04
C SER A 9 4.18 2.61 -10.58
N LEU A 10 4.36 3.94 -10.63
CA LEU A 10 5.55 4.51 -11.24
C LEU A 10 6.77 3.70 -10.78
N SER A 11 7.37 2.97 -11.72
CA SER A 11 8.69 2.42 -11.45
C SER A 11 9.59 3.61 -11.10
N GLU A 12 10.56 3.44 -10.22
CA GLU A 12 11.43 4.53 -9.76
C GLU A 12 12.02 5.35 -10.92
N GLU A 13 12.24 4.71 -12.08
CA GLU A 13 12.62 5.34 -13.35
C GLU A 13 11.64 6.43 -13.83
N GLN A 14 10.33 6.22 -13.70
CA GLN A 14 9.31 7.16 -14.13
C GLN A 14 9.14 8.35 -13.18
N MET A 15 9.44 8.20 -11.88
CA MET A 15 9.45 9.33 -10.93
C MET A 15 10.70 10.20 -11.04
N THR A 16 11.83 9.64 -11.51
CA THR A 16 13.05 10.41 -11.74
C THR A 16 13.06 11.15 -13.09
N SER A 17 12.31 10.66 -14.09
CA SER A 17 12.27 11.28 -15.44
C SER A 17 11.10 12.24 -15.64
N ALA A 18 9.97 12.02 -14.97
CA ALA A 18 8.82 12.91 -14.99
C ALA A 18 8.83 13.73 -13.69
N GLY A 19 8.72 15.05 -13.79
CA GLY A 19 8.40 15.86 -12.61
C GLY A 19 7.13 15.38 -11.90
N SER A 20 6.81 16.01 -10.77
CA SER A 20 5.60 15.81 -9.95
C SER A 20 4.41 15.12 -10.68
N ALA A 21 4.03 13.91 -10.24
CA ALA A 21 3.02 13.09 -10.92
C ALA A 21 1.69 13.02 -10.14
N ILE A 22 0.57 12.96 -10.88
CA ILE A 22 -0.79 12.69 -10.37
C ILE A 22 -1.22 11.32 -10.89
N ILE A 23 -1.54 10.39 -9.99
CA ILE A 23 -1.96 9.05 -10.36
C ILE A 23 -3.32 8.76 -9.73
N ILE A 24 -4.23 8.20 -10.53
CA ILE A 24 -5.42 7.54 -10.00
C ILE A 24 -5.03 6.10 -9.69
N GLU A 25 -4.87 5.79 -8.41
CA GLU A 25 -4.59 4.43 -7.95
C GLU A 25 -5.89 3.65 -7.80
N ARG A 26 -5.89 2.42 -8.31
CA ARG A 26 -6.93 1.41 -8.11
C ARG A 26 -6.30 0.18 -7.48
N GLU A 27 -6.47 0.05 -6.17
CA GLU A 27 -5.87 -1.04 -5.40
C GLU A 27 -6.92 -1.88 -4.67
N LEU A 28 -6.73 -3.20 -4.66
CA LEU A 28 -7.34 -4.08 -3.68
C LEU A 28 -6.30 -4.43 -2.63
N ARG A 29 -6.68 -4.24 -1.37
CA ARG A 29 -5.86 -4.59 -0.21
C ARG A 29 -6.46 -5.77 0.50
N PHE A 30 -5.62 -6.76 0.78
CA PHE A 30 -5.97 -7.99 1.46
C PHE A 30 -5.17 -8.15 2.74
N TYR A 31 -5.79 -8.78 3.73
CA TYR A 31 -5.09 -9.44 4.82
C TYR A 31 -4.93 -10.91 4.48
N VAL A 32 -3.71 -11.43 4.61
CA VAL A 32 -3.39 -12.84 4.39
C VAL A 32 -2.67 -13.36 5.62
N PRO A 33 -3.08 -14.51 6.21
CA PRO A 33 -2.29 -15.18 7.23
C PRO A 33 -0.92 -15.55 6.68
N PHE A 34 0.16 -15.25 7.42
CA PHE A 34 1.52 -15.47 6.93
C PHE A 34 1.79 -16.93 6.54
N GLU A 35 1.28 -17.88 7.33
CA GLU A 35 1.38 -19.32 7.05
C GLU A 35 0.77 -19.73 5.71
N LYS A 36 -0.32 -19.06 5.29
CA LYS A 36 -0.96 -19.30 4.00
C LYS A 36 -0.18 -18.66 2.87
N LEU A 37 0.42 -17.50 3.08
CA LEU A 37 1.29 -16.89 2.08
C LEU A 37 2.49 -17.81 1.77
N VAL A 38 3.23 -18.24 2.79
CA VAL A 38 4.47 -19.02 2.60
C VAL A 38 4.24 -20.45 2.13
N SER A 39 3.01 -20.98 2.23
CA SER A 39 2.66 -22.27 1.59
C SER A 39 2.51 -22.16 0.07
N HIS A 40 2.38 -20.95 -0.47
CA HIS A 40 2.24 -20.70 -1.91
C HIS A 40 3.47 -20.02 -2.52
N VAL A 41 4.26 -19.29 -1.72
CA VAL A 41 5.31 -18.39 -2.21
C VAL A 41 6.55 -18.45 -1.32
N THR A 42 7.74 -18.55 -1.92
CA THR A 42 9.03 -18.40 -1.23
C THR A 42 9.48 -16.95 -1.27
N LEU A 43 9.31 -16.22 -0.17
CA LEU A 43 9.55 -14.76 -0.12
C LEU A 43 11.01 -14.38 -0.38
N GLU A 44 11.98 -15.19 0.05
CA GLU A 44 13.40 -14.91 -0.17
C GLU A 44 13.80 -14.93 -1.66
N ALA A 45 12.99 -15.57 -2.51
CA ALA A 45 13.21 -15.60 -3.95
C ALA A 45 12.63 -14.38 -4.69
N LEU A 46 11.86 -13.53 -4.00
CA LEU A 46 11.22 -12.37 -4.61
C LEU A 46 12.08 -11.11 -4.51
N PRO A 47 12.00 -10.20 -5.50
CA PRO A 47 12.51 -8.85 -5.36
C PRO A 47 11.91 -8.19 -4.11
N THR A 48 12.74 -7.45 -3.37
CA THR A 48 12.33 -6.81 -2.12
C THR A 48 12.85 -5.39 -1.98
N GLN A 49 12.09 -4.58 -1.24
CA GLN A 49 12.44 -3.23 -0.85
C GLN A 49 12.17 -3.00 0.63
N LEU A 50 13.04 -2.24 1.29
CA LEU A 50 12.74 -1.67 2.60
C LEU A 50 12.03 -0.33 2.40
N VAL A 51 10.88 -0.16 3.06
CA VAL A 51 10.06 1.04 2.95
C VAL A 51 9.83 1.64 4.33
N GLU A 52 10.35 2.84 4.52
CA GLU A 52 10.17 3.67 5.71
C GLU A 52 9.21 4.81 5.38
N GLN A 53 8.22 5.05 6.21
CA GLN A 53 7.18 6.07 6.01
C GLN A 53 6.94 6.85 7.29
N HIS A 54 6.93 8.18 7.20
CA HIS A 54 6.60 9.07 8.31
C HIS A 54 5.39 9.91 7.95
N PHE A 55 4.39 9.92 8.82
CA PHE A 55 3.08 10.49 8.54
C PHE A 55 2.89 11.81 9.27
N PHE A 56 2.12 12.71 8.64
CA PHE A 56 1.79 14.02 9.20
C PHE A 56 0.33 14.10 9.63
N SER A 57 0.05 14.89 10.66
CA SER A 57 -1.29 15.20 11.15
C SER A 57 -2.06 16.05 10.15
N LYS A 58 -3.39 16.15 10.30
CA LYS A 58 -4.23 16.91 9.37
C LYS A 58 -3.82 18.38 9.21
N PRO A 59 -3.46 19.13 10.28
CA PRO A 59 -2.96 20.50 10.12
C PRO A 59 -1.70 20.55 9.25
N ALA A 60 -0.73 19.67 9.52
CA ALA A 60 0.51 19.58 8.75
C ALA A 60 0.27 19.12 7.30
N GLN A 61 -0.68 18.22 7.05
CA GLN A 61 -1.09 17.80 5.70
C GLN A 61 -1.51 19.00 4.83
N SER A 62 -2.32 19.91 5.38
CA SER A 62 -2.75 21.10 4.65
C SER A 62 -1.58 22.03 4.30
N LEU A 63 -0.65 22.23 5.24
CA LEU A 63 0.55 23.04 5.01
C LEU A 63 1.46 22.41 3.94
N LEU A 64 1.70 21.10 4.02
CA LEU A 64 2.49 20.38 3.01
C LEU A 64 1.84 20.43 1.64
N ALA A 65 0.51 20.34 1.54
CA ALA A 65 -0.21 20.46 0.28
C ALA A 65 0.03 21.83 -0.39
N VAL A 66 -0.03 22.91 0.40
CA VAL A 66 0.27 24.27 -0.07
C VAL A 66 1.73 24.39 -0.51
N LEU A 67 2.67 23.90 0.30
CA LEU A 67 4.11 23.95 -0.02
C LEU A 67 4.45 23.17 -1.30
N VAL A 68 3.86 22.00 -1.49
CA VAL A 68 4.04 21.21 -2.72
C VAL A 68 3.50 21.97 -3.92
N GLN A 69 2.29 22.50 -3.87
CA GLN A 69 1.72 23.28 -4.98
C GLN A 69 2.58 24.49 -5.36
N HIS A 70 3.18 25.17 -4.39
CA HIS A 70 4.04 26.33 -4.67
C HIS A 70 5.44 25.96 -5.16
N SER A 71 6.01 24.87 -4.66
CA SER A 71 7.37 24.44 -5.02
C SER A 71 7.42 23.73 -6.37
N THR A 72 6.38 22.98 -6.72
CA THR A 72 6.27 22.33 -8.02
C THR A 72 5.37 23.17 -8.92
N GLN A 73 5.95 24.11 -9.67
CA GLN A 73 5.25 25.08 -10.54
C GLN A 73 4.26 24.47 -11.55
N ASN A 74 4.24 23.13 -11.71
CA ASN A 74 3.38 22.40 -12.66
C ASN A 74 2.38 21.44 -12.00
N LEU A 75 2.34 21.30 -10.66
CA LEU A 75 1.41 20.36 -10.01
C LEU A 75 0.09 21.05 -9.65
N THR A 76 -0.94 20.80 -10.45
CA THR A 76 -2.32 21.21 -10.11
C THR A 76 -3.02 20.09 -9.35
N VAL A 77 -3.12 20.19 -8.02
CA VAL A 77 -4.04 19.33 -7.27
C VAL A 77 -5.48 19.69 -7.69
N PRO A 78 -6.28 18.74 -8.20
CA PRO A 78 -7.63 19.05 -8.67
C PRO A 78 -8.47 19.73 -7.57
N SER A 79 -9.20 20.77 -7.96
CA SER A 79 -10.09 21.49 -7.04
C SER A 79 -11.09 20.52 -6.37
N GLY A 80 -11.33 20.71 -5.08
CA GLY A 80 -12.20 19.84 -4.28
C GLY A 80 -11.56 18.53 -3.82
N THR A 81 -10.28 18.28 -4.13
CA THR A 81 -9.55 17.12 -3.58
C THR A 81 -9.45 17.23 -2.06
N ARG A 82 -10.07 16.30 -1.34
CA ARG A 82 -9.87 16.18 0.09
C ARG A 82 -8.59 15.39 0.34
N ILE A 83 -7.53 16.07 0.78
CA ILE A 83 -6.32 15.40 1.26
C ILE A 83 -6.68 14.61 2.53
N THR A 84 -6.30 13.34 2.54
CA THR A 84 -6.60 12.39 3.63
C THR A 84 -5.35 11.90 4.34
N GLN A 85 -4.19 12.04 3.70
CA GLN A 85 -2.91 11.60 4.21
C GLN A 85 -1.79 12.41 3.56
N ALA A 86 -0.77 12.73 4.34
CA ALA A 86 0.54 13.15 3.85
C ALA A 86 1.59 12.31 4.57
N ARG A 87 2.63 11.94 3.83
CA ARG A 87 3.78 11.21 4.36
C ARG A 87 5.04 11.58 3.60
N ILE A 88 6.19 11.42 4.23
CA ILE A 88 7.44 11.24 3.51
C ILE A 88 7.77 9.74 3.51
N ARG A 89 8.46 9.30 2.46
CA ARG A 89 8.83 7.91 2.25
C ARG A 89 10.30 7.83 1.89
N ARG A 90 11.02 6.89 2.50
CA ARG A 90 12.35 6.45 2.09
C ARG A 90 12.27 4.99 1.66
N ILE A 91 12.74 4.70 0.46
CA ILE A 91 12.78 3.36 -0.12
C ILE A 91 14.24 2.98 -0.28
N THR A 92 14.60 1.78 0.18
CA THR A 92 15.91 1.19 -0.04
C THR A 92 15.76 -0.10 -0.84
N SER A 93 16.44 -0.17 -1.97
CA SER A 93 16.42 -1.28 -2.92
C SER A 93 17.85 -1.64 -3.31
N GLY A 94 18.43 -2.65 -2.66
CA GLY A 94 19.87 -2.92 -2.78
C GLY A 94 20.69 -1.71 -2.30
N GLU A 95 21.54 -1.18 -3.16
CA GLU A 95 22.37 0.01 -2.87
C GLU A 95 21.65 1.34 -3.12
N THR A 96 20.49 1.31 -3.80
CA THR A 96 19.74 2.52 -4.15
C THR A 96 18.86 2.98 -3.01
N VAL A 97 18.89 4.28 -2.71
CA VAL A 97 18.00 4.95 -1.74
C VAL A 97 17.26 6.08 -2.43
N ALA A 98 15.93 6.07 -2.34
CA ALA A 98 15.07 7.11 -2.89
C ALA A 98 14.17 7.71 -1.81
N CYS A 99 14.03 9.03 -1.81
CA CYS A 99 13.20 9.78 -0.87
C CYS A 99 12.10 10.54 -1.61
N SER A 100 10.89 10.56 -1.06
CA SER A 100 9.77 11.30 -1.62
C SER A 100 8.83 11.86 -0.56
N LEU A 101 8.15 12.96 -0.89
CA LEU A 101 6.97 13.44 -0.19
C LEU A 101 5.74 12.99 -0.99
N GLN A 102 4.79 12.37 -0.30
CA GLN A 102 3.56 11.87 -0.88
C GLN A 102 2.32 12.43 -0.20
N LEU A 103 1.36 12.90 -1.00
CA LEU A 103 0.02 13.29 -0.56
C LEU A 103 -0.99 12.31 -1.15
N LYS A 104 -1.90 11.77 -0.33
CA LYS A 104 -3.05 10.98 -0.81
C LYS A 104 -4.35 11.70 -0.51
N GLY A 105 -5.19 11.81 -1.53
CA GLY A 105 -6.50 12.46 -1.45
C GLY A 105 -7.61 11.65 -2.08
N ARG A 106 -8.83 12.20 -2.01
CA ARG A 106 -10.01 11.66 -2.68
C ARG A 106 -10.88 12.79 -3.21
N LEU A 107 -11.32 12.67 -4.46
CA LEU A 107 -12.40 13.46 -5.03
C LEU A 107 -13.75 12.84 -4.67
N PRO A 108 -14.82 13.64 -4.53
CA PRO A 108 -16.17 13.13 -4.28
C PRO A 108 -16.65 12.10 -5.32
N SER A 109 -16.18 12.20 -6.56
CA SER A 109 -16.55 11.33 -7.68
C SER A 109 -15.84 9.97 -7.70
N LEU A 110 -14.77 9.78 -6.93
CA LEU A 110 -13.99 8.53 -6.96
C LEU A 110 -14.65 7.41 -6.17
N ALA A 111 -14.55 6.20 -6.70
CA ALA A 111 -14.98 4.97 -6.03
C ALA A 111 -14.18 4.72 -4.72
N GLN A 112 -14.58 3.72 -3.93
CA GLN A 112 -13.97 3.49 -2.61
C GLN A 112 -12.52 2.97 -2.68
N GLU A 113 -12.26 2.18 -3.70
CA GLU A 113 -10.99 1.60 -4.14
C GLU A 113 -10.09 2.60 -4.88
N GLU A 114 -10.64 3.75 -5.28
CA GLU A 114 -9.91 4.77 -6.04
C GLU A 114 -9.39 5.88 -5.12
N ARG A 115 -8.15 6.30 -5.39
CA ARG A 115 -7.51 7.44 -4.71
C ARG A 115 -6.66 8.23 -5.66
N ILE A 116 -6.39 9.46 -5.27
CA ILE A 116 -5.36 10.26 -5.94
C ILE A 116 -4.11 10.23 -5.07
N GLU A 117 -3.00 9.79 -5.65
CA GLU A 117 -1.67 9.95 -5.07
C GLU A 117 -0.90 11.03 -5.85
N PHE A 118 -0.24 11.89 -5.08
CA PHE A 118 0.72 12.87 -5.54
C PHE A 118 2.07 12.53 -4.93
N GLY A 119 3.12 12.44 -5.73
CA GLY A 119 4.48 12.16 -5.27
C GLY A 119 5.46 13.19 -5.82
N VAL A 120 6.31 13.71 -4.94
CA VAL A 120 7.43 14.60 -5.30
C VAL A 120 8.72 13.99 -4.76
N PRO A 121 9.74 13.74 -5.60
CA PRO A 121 11.07 13.37 -5.13
C PRO A 121 11.64 14.46 -4.24
N ILE A 122 12.28 14.08 -3.14
CA ILE A 122 12.96 15.02 -2.24
C ILE A 122 14.38 14.54 -1.96
N GLU A 123 15.28 15.47 -1.71
CA GLU A 123 16.64 15.16 -1.29
C GLU A 123 16.66 14.50 0.09
N ASN A 124 17.74 13.75 0.38
CA ASN A 124 17.86 13.00 1.63
C ASN A 124 17.95 13.94 2.85
N GLU A 125 18.58 15.09 2.71
CA GLU A 125 18.67 16.16 3.71
C GLU A 125 17.29 16.71 4.08
N LEU A 126 16.44 16.94 3.07
CA LEU A 126 15.06 17.39 3.27
C LEU A 126 14.21 16.29 3.92
N PHE A 127 14.39 15.02 3.53
CA PHE A 127 13.73 13.90 4.18
C PHE A 127 14.02 13.87 5.68
N HIS A 128 15.28 13.98 6.10
CA HIS A 128 15.65 13.98 7.52
C HIS A 128 15.03 15.17 8.28
N SER A 129 15.03 16.36 7.68
CA SER A 129 14.43 17.55 8.29
C SER A 129 12.91 17.39 8.47
N LEU A 130 12.21 16.83 7.47
CA LEU A 130 10.77 16.60 7.53
C LEU A 130 10.41 15.44 8.46
N ARG A 131 11.27 14.42 8.56
CA ARG A 131 11.08 13.27 9.44
C ARG A 131 10.93 13.72 10.89
N ASP A 132 11.80 14.62 11.33
CA ASP A 132 11.79 15.10 12.71
C ASP A 132 10.56 15.97 13.02
N CYS A 133 9.89 16.48 11.97
CA CYS A 133 8.62 17.20 12.05
C CYS A 133 7.38 16.28 11.98
N ALA A 134 7.54 14.99 11.67
CA ALA A 134 6.40 14.09 11.48
C ALA A 134 5.77 13.69 12.83
N ASP A 135 4.48 13.98 12.99
CA ASP A 135 3.76 13.90 14.27
C ASP A 135 2.63 12.84 14.29
N ALA A 136 2.34 12.21 13.15
CA ALA A 136 1.28 11.20 13.05
C ALA A 136 1.80 9.76 13.04
N GLY A 137 3.09 9.55 13.33
CA GLY A 137 3.73 8.25 13.52
C GLY A 137 4.52 7.77 12.31
N THR A 138 5.14 6.60 12.46
CA THR A 138 6.04 5.99 11.48
C THR A 138 5.64 4.55 11.16
N VAL A 139 6.03 4.06 9.99
CA VAL A 139 5.92 2.67 9.55
C VAL A 139 7.21 2.28 8.87
N THR A 140 7.79 1.16 9.30
CA THR A 140 8.83 0.45 8.55
C THR A 140 8.26 -0.88 8.10
N LYS A 141 8.45 -1.22 6.83
CA LYS A 141 8.01 -2.49 6.25
C LYS A 141 8.99 -3.01 5.22
N ARG A 142 9.06 -4.34 5.09
CA ARG A 142 9.69 -5.00 3.97
C ARG A 142 8.62 -5.36 2.95
N ARG A 143 8.77 -4.88 1.73
CA ARG A 143 7.87 -5.12 0.62
C ARG A 143 8.48 -6.13 -0.33
N TYR A 144 7.74 -7.17 -0.69
CA TYR A 144 8.11 -8.13 -1.72
C TYR A 144 7.21 -7.95 -2.94
N PHE A 145 7.72 -8.30 -4.11
CA PHE A 145 7.01 -8.14 -5.37
C PHE A 145 6.83 -9.49 -6.06
N GLU A 146 5.58 -9.93 -6.13
CA GLU A 146 5.22 -11.15 -6.86
C GLU A 146 4.53 -10.80 -8.18
N ARG A 147 4.97 -11.41 -9.27
CA ARG A 147 4.32 -11.28 -10.58
C ARG A 147 3.26 -12.35 -10.73
N GLY A 148 2.11 -11.98 -11.29
CA GLY A 148 1.02 -12.91 -11.53
C GLY A 148 0.13 -12.46 -12.68
N HIS A 149 -1.00 -13.15 -12.84
CA HIS A 149 -1.99 -12.83 -13.86
C HIS A 149 -3.40 -12.79 -13.27
N VAL A 150 -4.24 -11.91 -13.83
CA VAL A 150 -5.70 -11.92 -13.66
C VAL A 150 -6.34 -12.34 -14.99
N PHE A 151 -7.35 -13.20 -14.93
CA PHE A 151 -7.98 -13.77 -16.11
C PHE A 151 -9.38 -13.20 -16.34
N ALA A 152 -9.59 -12.61 -17.51
CA ALA A 152 -10.90 -12.20 -17.98
C ALA A 152 -11.79 -13.42 -18.34
N PRO A 153 -13.13 -13.27 -18.46
CA PRO A 153 -14.04 -14.39 -18.73
C PRO A 153 -13.85 -15.05 -20.09
N ASP A 154 -13.28 -14.32 -21.03
CA ASP A 154 -12.93 -14.79 -22.38
C ASP A 154 -11.56 -15.49 -22.41
N GLY A 155 -10.86 -15.59 -21.27
CA GLY A 155 -9.55 -16.22 -21.15
C GLY A 155 -8.37 -15.26 -21.38
N ASN A 156 -8.62 -13.97 -21.66
CA ASN A 156 -7.54 -13.01 -21.79
C ASN A 156 -6.79 -12.81 -20.47
N GLU A 157 -5.46 -12.81 -20.55
CA GLU A 157 -4.57 -12.68 -19.41
C GLU A 157 -4.07 -11.24 -19.27
N LEU A 158 -4.15 -10.72 -18.05
CA LEU A 158 -3.54 -9.45 -17.67
C LEU A 158 -2.40 -9.69 -16.70
N ALA A 159 -1.18 -9.31 -17.08
CA ALA A 159 -0.04 -9.32 -16.18
C ALA A 159 -0.24 -8.28 -15.07
N VAL A 160 -0.10 -8.71 -13.82
CA VAL A 160 -0.28 -7.89 -12.62
C VAL A 160 0.84 -8.15 -11.63
N ARG A 161 1.00 -7.25 -10.66
CA ARG A 161 1.99 -7.38 -9.60
C ARG A 161 1.31 -7.24 -8.24
N ALA A 162 1.58 -8.18 -7.35
CA ALA A 162 1.20 -8.09 -5.94
C ALA A 162 2.37 -7.50 -5.14
N GLU A 163 2.06 -6.49 -4.31
CA GLU A 163 2.95 -5.95 -3.31
C GLU A 163 2.63 -6.59 -1.96
N ILE A 164 3.55 -7.43 -1.47
CA ILE A 164 3.40 -8.15 -0.20
C ILE A 164 4.16 -7.39 0.87
N ASP A 165 3.44 -6.79 1.82
CA ASP A 165 4.01 -5.96 2.88
C ASP A 165 4.08 -6.71 4.21
N VAL A 166 5.30 -6.85 4.73
CA VAL A 166 5.61 -7.32 6.09
C VAL A 166 5.98 -6.12 6.95
N ALA A 167 5.18 -5.81 7.97
CA ALA A 167 5.51 -4.74 8.92
C ALA A 167 6.69 -5.14 9.81
N LEU A 168 7.62 -4.21 10.06
CA LEU A 168 8.81 -4.41 10.88
C LEU A 168 8.74 -3.60 12.18
N GLY A 169 9.24 -4.18 13.28
CA GLY A 169 9.47 -3.53 14.56
C GLY A 169 10.69 -2.61 14.54
N SER A 170 10.96 -1.95 15.67
CA SER A 170 12.13 -1.08 15.83
C SER A 170 13.47 -1.84 15.82
N ASP A 171 13.43 -3.13 16.12
CA ASP A 171 14.54 -4.08 16.03
C ASP A 171 14.78 -4.60 14.60
N GLY A 172 13.91 -4.24 13.65
CA GLY A 172 13.99 -4.69 12.26
C GLY A 172 13.35 -6.05 12.01
N GLU A 173 12.79 -6.68 13.05
CA GLU A 173 12.14 -7.98 12.96
C GLU A 173 10.65 -7.85 12.58
N PRO A 174 10.04 -8.87 11.95
CA PRO A 174 8.62 -8.84 11.65
C PRO A 174 7.76 -8.65 12.90
N VAL A 175 6.79 -7.73 12.82
CA VAL A 175 5.83 -7.52 13.92
C VAL A 175 4.98 -8.77 14.09
N ARG A 176 4.94 -9.27 15.33
CA ARG A 176 4.09 -10.39 15.75
C ARG A 176 3.01 -9.95 16.71
N ASP A 177 1.93 -10.71 16.77
CA ASP A 177 0.86 -10.52 17.75
C ASP A 177 1.23 -11.11 19.12
N LEU A 178 0.34 -10.97 20.11
CA LEU A 178 0.57 -11.52 21.45
C LEU A 178 0.67 -13.06 21.48
N ALA A 179 0.16 -13.74 20.45
CA ALA A 179 0.25 -15.19 20.28
C ALA A 179 1.46 -15.60 19.40
N GLY A 180 2.32 -14.65 18.99
CA GLY A 180 3.48 -14.91 18.14
C GLY A 180 3.17 -15.03 16.64
N ARG A 181 1.91 -14.84 16.23
CA ARG A 181 1.47 -14.89 14.82
C ARG A 181 1.97 -13.67 14.06
N GLN A 182 2.34 -13.90 12.80
CA GLN A 182 2.74 -12.85 11.87
C GLN A 182 1.59 -12.56 10.90
N PHE A 183 1.46 -11.31 10.50
CA PHE A 183 0.48 -10.87 9.51
C PHE A 183 1.19 -10.22 8.32
N VAL A 184 0.52 -10.29 7.17
CA VAL A 184 0.92 -9.58 5.96
C VAL A 184 -0.28 -8.89 5.35
N THR A 185 -0.02 -7.76 4.70
CA THR A 185 -0.99 -7.14 3.80
C THR A 185 -0.51 -7.31 2.37
N VAL A 186 -1.43 -7.61 1.47
CA VAL A 186 -1.14 -7.73 0.05
C VAL A 186 -1.95 -6.68 -0.70
N ASP A 187 -1.25 -5.82 -1.43
CA ASP A 187 -1.85 -4.83 -2.33
C ASP A 187 -1.70 -5.33 -3.77
N VAL A 188 -2.79 -5.34 -4.53
CA VAL A 188 -2.79 -5.65 -5.96
C VAL A 188 -3.33 -4.44 -6.70
N GLU A 189 -2.47 -3.79 -7.47
CA GLU A 189 -2.83 -2.64 -8.33
C GLU A 189 -3.36 -3.14 -9.68
N LEU A 190 -4.45 -2.51 -10.15
CA LEU A 190 -5.17 -2.93 -11.34
C LEU A 190 -5.66 -1.71 -12.14
N ASP A 191 -5.53 -1.75 -13.46
CA ASP A 191 -5.80 -0.57 -14.29
C ASP A 191 -7.28 -0.15 -14.32
N THR A 192 -8.20 -1.12 -14.27
CA THR A 192 -9.64 -0.89 -14.50
C THR A 192 -10.49 -1.51 -13.39
N ALA A 193 -11.72 -1.00 -13.23
CA ALA A 193 -12.70 -1.56 -12.30
C ALA A 193 -13.12 -3.00 -12.66
N GLU A 194 -13.12 -3.33 -13.95
CA GLU A 194 -13.42 -4.67 -14.44
C GLU A 194 -12.37 -5.70 -13.97
N HIS A 195 -11.08 -5.33 -14.03
CA HIS A 195 -10.01 -6.19 -13.53
C HIS A 195 -10.14 -6.49 -12.02
N LEU A 196 -10.64 -5.53 -11.23
CA LEU A 196 -10.95 -5.76 -9.81
C LEU A 196 -12.00 -6.86 -9.62
N MET A 197 -13.02 -6.90 -10.50
CA MET A 197 -14.08 -7.89 -10.42
C MET A 197 -13.56 -9.30 -10.72
N HIS A 198 -12.63 -9.45 -11.67
CA HIS A 198 -12.02 -10.74 -11.98
C HIS A 198 -11.13 -11.25 -10.84
N LEU A 199 -10.34 -10.35 -10.22
CA LEU A 199 -9.57 -10.70 -9.02
C LEU A 199 -10.50 -11.21 -7.90
N ARG A 200 -11.60 -10.49 -7.65
CA ARG A 200 -12.61 -10.88 -6.65
C ARG A 200 -13.33 -12.19 -6.96
N ALA A 201 -13.43 -12.56 -8.22
CA ALA A 201 -14.00 -13.84 -8.66
C ALA A 201 -13.02 -15.02 -8.51
N GLY A 202 -11.82 -14.79 -7.95
CA GLY A 202 -10.80 -15.83 -7.77
C GLY A 202 -10.08 -16.21 -9.07
N ARG A 203 -10.18 -15.37 -10.12
CA ARG A 203 -9.58 -15.64 -11.43
C ARG A 203 -8.19 -15.04 -11.52
N HIS A 204 -7.25 -15.61 -10.77
CA HIS A 204 -5.87 -15.14 -10.72
C HIS A 204 -4.88 -16.23 -10.30
N THR A 205 -3.59 -15.97 -10.47
CA THR A 205 -2.52 -16.91 -10.10
C THR A 205 -2.13 -16.89 -8.61
N PHE A 206 -2.56 -15.88 -7.84
CA PHE A 206 -2.20 -15.73 -6.43
C PHE A 206 -2.98 -16.70 -5.51
N GLY A 207 -2.51 -17.94 -5.38
CA GLY A 207 -3.21 -19.00 -4.63
C GLY A 207 -3.57 -18.63 -3.18
N TYR A 208 -2.68 -17.90 -2.50
CA TYR A 208 -2.89 -17.48 -1.10
C TYR A 208 -4.07 -16.51 -0.92
N LEU A 209 -4.52 -15.82 -1.98
CA LEU A 209 -5.68 -14.92 -1.88
C LEU A 209 -7.00 -15.66 -1.65
N GLN A 210 -7.05 -16.97 -1.91
CA GLN A 210 -8.20 -17.82 -1.54
C GLN A 210 -8.41 -17.90 -0.02
N HIS A 211 -7.36 -17.62 0.76
CA HIS A 211 -7.37 -17.60 2.21
C HIS A 211 -7.27 -16.18 2.77
N ALA A 212 -7.62 -15.17 1.98
CA ALA A 212 -7.45 -13.77 2.34
C ALA A 212 -8.78 -13.08 2.65
N VAL A 213 -8.71 -12.01 3.45
CA VAL A 213 -9.84 -11.11 3.66
C VAL A 213 -9.59 -9.80 2.94
N GLU A 214 -10.49 -9.42 2.03
CA GLU A 214 -10.46 -8.13 1.33
C GLU A 214 -10.75 -6.98 2.31
N LEU A 215 -9.72 -6.20 2.67
CA LEU A 215 -9.83 -5.13 3.68
C LEU A 215 -10.69 -3.96 3.23
N THR A 216 -10.87 -3.76 1.93
CA THR A 216 -11.71 -2.68 1.39
C THR A 216 -13.21 -2.92 1.65
N ARG A 217 -13.64 -4.19 1.84
CA ARG A 217 -15.01 -4.59 2.17
C ARG A 217 -15.32 -4.57 3.67
N ILE A 218 -14.30 -4.46 4.51
CA ILE A 218 -14.47 -4.40 5.96
C ILE A 218 -14.88 -2.98 6.38
N ASP A 219 -15.73 -2.91 7.42
CA ASP A 219 -16.12 -1.67 8.09
C ASP A 219 -14.93 -0.77 8.45
N LYS A 220 -15.09 0.52 8.17
CA LYS A 220 -14.02 1.54 8.30
C LYS A 220 -13.34 1.55 9.68
N PRO A 221 -14.02 1.38 10.83
CA PRO A 221 -13.36 1.31 12.14
C PRO A 221 -12.44 0.10 12.30
N LEU A 222 -12.82 -1.06 11.74
CA LEU A 222 -12.02 -2.29 11.76
C LEU A 222 -10.84 -2.18 10.80
N ARG A 223 -11.07 -1.66 9.59
CA ARG A 223 -10.00 -1.36 8.62
C ARG A 223 -8.94 -0.41 9.17
N LYS A 224 -9.34 0.59 9.97
CA LYS A 224 -8.41 1.48 10.68
C LYS A 224 -7.65 0.79 11.82
N ALA A 225 -8.20 -0.27 12.42
CA ALA A 225 -7.50 -1.03 13.44
C ALA A 225 -6.33 -1.84 12.84
N LEU A 226 -6.51 -2.30 11.61
CA LEU A 226 -5.52 -3.07 10.84
C LEU A 226 -4.64 -2.22 9.91
N SER A 227 -4.73 -0.88 9.98
CA SER A 227 -3.85 -0.06 9.15
C SER A 227 -2.41 -0.23 9.62
N VAL A 228 -1.49 -0.43 8.68
CA VAL A 228 -0.05 -0.59 8.96
C VAL A 228 0.48 0.56 9.85
N GLN A 229 -0.03 1.78 9.66
CA GLN A 229 0.27 2.94 10.52
C GLN A 229 -0.10 2.74 12.00
N ARG A 230 -1.27 2.15 12.28
CA ARG A 230 -1.68 1.89 13.65
C ARG A 230 -0.87 0.75 14.26
N LEU A 231 -0.61 -0.29 13.47
CA LEU A 231 0.19 -1.45 13.85
C LEU A 231 1.63 -1.04 14.18
N ALA A 232 2.23 -0.15 13.41
CA ALA A 232 3.57 0.36 13.70
C ALA A 232 3.63 1.30 14.92
N ARG A 233 2.57 2.08 15.18
CA ARG A 233 2.53 3.01 16.34
C ARG A 233 2.27 2.33 17.69
N LYS A 234 1.47 1.27 17.71
CA LYS A 234 0.96 0.67 18.95
C LYS A 234 1.33 -0.81 19.09
N GLY A 235 2.09 -1.35 18.14
CA GLY A 235 2.11 -2.79 17.91
C GLY A 235 0.73 -3.30 17.52
N LEU A 236 0.57 -4.62 17.57
CA LEU A 236 -0.75 -5.23 17.60
C LEU A 236 -1.38 -5.01 18.99
N ASP A 237 -1.98 -3.83 19.19
CA ASP A 237 -2.74 -3.54 20.40
C ASP A 237 -3.88 -4.57 20.60
N LYS A 238 -4.40 -4.70 21.83
CA LYS A 238 -5.49 -5.68 22.13
C LYS A 238 -6.67 -5.57 21.16
N ARG A 239 -6.94 -4.38 20.62
CA ARG A 239 -8.02 -4.16 19.66
C ARG A 239 -7.64 -4.71 18.29
N ALA A 240 -6.44 -4.44 17.79
CA ALA A 240 -5.96 -4.98 16.53
C ALA A 240 -5.88 -6.52 16.59
N THR A 241 -5.39 -7.08 17.71
CA THR A 241 -5.40 -8.53 17.97
C THR A 241 -6.82 -9.09 17.89
N LYS A 242 -7.80 -8.47 18.57
CA LYS A 242 -9.20 -8.90 18.51
C LYS A 242 -9.77 -8.85 17.09
N VAL A 243 -9.39 -7.85 16.28
CA VAL A 243 -9.83 -7.81 14.88
C VAL A 243 -9.18 -8.92 14.07
N LEU A 244 -7.89 -9.21 14.27
CA LEU A 244 -7.23 -10.35 13.63
C LEU A 244 -7.91 -11.67 14.01
N ASP A 245 -8.23 -11.88 15.29
CA ASP A 245 -8.94 -13.08 15.74
C ASP A 245 -10.29 -13.24 15.02
N GLN A 246 -11.05 -12.15 14.87
CA GLN A 246 -12.31 -12.15 14.14
C GLN A 246 -12.13 -12.47 12.65
N LEU A 247 -11.05 -11.97 12.02
CA LEU A 247 -10.76 -12.25 10.62
C LEU A 247 -10.32 -13.70 10.41
N GLU A 248 -9.50 -14.25 11.31
CA GLU A 248 -9.10 -15.65 11.25
C GLU A 248 -10.29 -16.58 11.50
N GLU A 249 -11.17 -16.25 12.46
CA GLU A 249 -12.40 -17.01 12.69
C GLU A 249 -13.29 -17.01 11.44
N HIS A 250 -13.43 -15.86 10.78
CA HIS A 250 -14.12 -15.74 9.50
C HIS A 250 -13.51 -16.66 8.43
N LEU A 251 -12.19 -16.62 8.24
CA LEU A 251 -11.50 -17.49 7.28
C LEU A 251 -11.68 -18.99 7.60
N ARG A 252 -11.62 -19.37 8.88
CA ARG A 252 -11.85 -20.76 9.32
C ARG A 252 -13.26 -21.23 9.02
N SER A 253 -14.26 -20.36 9.20
CA SER A 253 -15.67 -20.69 8.90
C SER A 253 -15.96 -20.87 7.41
N GLN A 254 -15.21 -20.21 6.52
CA GLN A 254 -15.36 -20.37 5.07
C GLN A 254 -14.66 -21.62 4.52
N SER A 255 -13.78 -22.23 5.30
CA SER A 255 -12.99 -23.41 4.90
C SER A 255 -13.61 -24.74 5.35
N ARG A 256 -14.82 -24.72 5.94
CA ARG A 256 -15.59 -25.89 6.39
C ARG A 256 -16.82 -26.06 5.52
#